data_AF-A0A397F058-F1
#
_entry.id   AF-A0A397F058-F1
#
_cell.length_a   1.000
_cell.length_b   1.000
_cell.length_c   1.000
_cell.angle_alpha   90.00
_cell.angle_beta   90.00
_cell.angle_gamma   90.00
#
_symmetry.space_group_name_H-M   'P 1'
#
loop_
_entity.id
_entity.type
_entity.pdbx_description
1 polymer ?
#
loop_
_entity_poly.entity_id
_entity_poly.type
_entity_poly.pdbx_seq_one_letter_code
_entity_poly.pdbx_strand_id
1 'polypeptide(L)'
;MSRVANKLRENADNQACADCSQPVTASVAWATTTFGAFVCIQCAGVHRNLGVKISRIKSVHMDTWSADEVALMKGNRAANAVLEKHVAPAVKAAVNQSDGFRAAYIQAKYAAKTFASPDGAAFQLPPTAAAPLSSSPSSSSFSKRNNGMSSVDVAKRFVNYFVVVGRGSSLKHTGDIQFQPTILDSYPETLADAPLPPHIAQFAFPERLTLSATFREPTFFSFVLTNVSGAKIYRLSLSEAPLPLERYVANFVSEIPVNFRPLFQMLDLNNVLAVFTCLLLEQKVALCSKHLSVLTPIAESLQALLFPLYWQGAYIPILPSSLLDIIDAPVPFLVGVHSTYLATSNRSSASDVFFVDLDHNRYLL
;
A
#
# COMPACT_ATOMS: atom_id res chain seq x y z
N MET A 1 -19.19 -21.26 -7.23
CA MET A 1 -17.74 -21.33 -7.53
C MET A 1 -17.50 -20.92 -8.98
N SER A 2 -16.41 -20.23 -9.31
CA SER A 2 -16.15 -19.72 -10.67
C SER A 2 -15.85 -20.86 -11.64
N ARG A 3 -16.41 -20.81 -12.86
CA ARG A 3 -16.22 -21.84 -13.91
C ARG A 3 -14.74 -22.07 -14.26
N VAL A 4 -13.90 -21.03 -14.12
CA VAL A 4 -12.45 -21.10 -14.33
C VAL A 4 -11.72 -21.87 -13.23
N ALA A 5 -12.17 -21.78 -11.96
CA ALA A 5 -11.60 -22.54 -10.86
C ALA A 5 -11.88 -24.04 -11.02
N ASN A 6 -13.01 -24.41 -11.62
CA ASN A 6 -13.29 -25.80 -11.97
C ASN A 6 -12.32 -26.30 -13.04
N LYS A 7 -12.08 -25.54 -14.13
CA LYS A 7 -11.07 -25.88 -15.14
C LYS A 7 -9.66 -26.06 -14.58
N LEU A 8 -9.29 -25.27 -13.55
CA LEU A 8 -8.04 -25.46 -12.84
C LEU A 8 -8.03 -26.82 -12.12
N ARG A 9 -9.08 -27.12 -11.33
CA ARG A 9 -9.18 -28.32 -10.47
C ARG A 9 -9.37 -29.64 -11.21
N GLU A 10 -10.07 -29.62 -12.33
CA GLU A 10 -10.42 -30.82 -13.10
C GLU A 10 -9.22 -31.44 -13.83
N ASN A 11 -8.16 -30.66 -14.07
CA ASN A 11 -6.98 -31.14 -14.77
C ASN A 11 -5.73 -31.06 -13.89
N ALA A 12 -5.11 -32.20 -13.62
CA ALA A 12 -3.90 -32.31 -12.83
C ALA A 12 -2.74 -31.44 -13.37
N ASP A 13 -2.64 -31.27 -14.69
CA ASP A 13 -1.58 -30.45 -15.31
C ASP A 13 -1.73 -28.95 -14.97
N ASN A 14 -2.93 -28.52 -14.59
CA ASN A 14 -3.21 -27.13 -14.21
C ASN A 14 -2.86 -26.86 -12.73
N GLN A 15 -2.54 -27.89 -11.94
CA GLN A 15 -2.18 -27.77 -10.52
C GLN A 15 -0.71 -27.36 -10.29
N ALA A 16 0.06 -27.20 -11.36
CA ALA A 16 1.41 -26.65 -11.32
C ALA A 16 1.50 -25.44 -12.26
N CYS A 17 2.25 -24.41 -11.85
CA CYS A 17 2.50 -23.23 -12.64
C CYS A 17 3.07 -23.60 -14.02
N ALA A 18 2.47 -23.06 -15.09
CA ALA A 18 2.88 -23.37 -16.45
C ALA A 18 4.36 -23.05 -16.71
N ASP A 19 4.93 -22.04 -16.04
CA ASP A 19 6.30 -21.57 -16.30
C ASP A 19 7.33 -22.21 -15.37
N CYS A 20 7.06 -22.18 -14.07
CA CYS A 20 8.05 -22.51 -13.06
C CYS A 20 7.76 -23.83 -12.34
N SER A 21 6.70 -24.53 -12.73
CA SER A 21 6.27 -25.83 -12.21
C SER A 21 5.95 -25.89 -10.71
N GLN A 22 5.94 -24.75 -9.99
CA GLN A 22 5.54 -24.72 -8.59
C GLN A 22 4.04 -25.01 -8.44
N PRO A 23 3.62 -25.75 -7.39
CA PRO A 23 2.22 -26.03 -7.15
C PRO A 23 1.37 -24.75 -7.05
N VAL A 24 0.17 -24.79 -7.61
CA VAL A 24 -0.80 -23.69 -7.54
C VAL A 24 -2.17 -24.23 -7.11
N THR A 25 -2.85 -23.50 -6.24
CA THR A 25 -4.24 -23.76 -5.85
C THR A 25 -5.15 -22.67 -6.41
N ALA A 26 -6.46 -22.87 -6.40
CA ALA A 26 -7.41 -21.88 -6.93
C ALA A 26 -7.27 -20.48 -6.30
N SER A 27 -6.86 -20.38 -5.03
CA SER A 27 -6.68 -19.11 -4.32
C SER A 27 -5.39 -18.38 -4.67
N VAL A 28 -4.36 -19.07 -5.18
CA VAL A 28 -3.05 -18.48 -5.54
C VAL A 28 -2.75 -18.55 -7.04
N ALA A 29 -3.58 -19.24 -7.82
CA ALA A 29 -3.46 -19.37 -9.25
C ALA A 29 -3.89 -18.09 -9.97
N TRP A 30 -3.11 -17.75 -10.98
CA TRP A 30 -3.38 -16.74 -11.97
C TRP A 30 -3.45 -17.41 -13.34
N ALA A 31 -3.90 -16.68 -14.34
CA ALA A 31 -4.03 -17.19 -15.69
C ALA A 31 -3.61 -16.14 -16.70
N THR A 32 -2.86 -16.57 -17.71
CA THR A 32 -2.67 -15.79 -18.94
C THR A 32 -3.79 -16.11 -19.91
N THR A 33 -4.71 -15.16 -20.11
CA THR A 33 -5.88 -15.36 -21.00
C THR A 33 -5.48 -15.34 -22.47
N THR A 34 -4.35 -14.71 -22.80
CA THR A 34 -3.78 -14.69 -24.16
C THR A 34 -3.33 -16.08 -24.60
N PHE A 35 -2.70 -16.85 -23.69
CA PHE A 35 -2.15 -18.16 -24.01
C PHE A 35 -2.98 -19.33 -23.45
N GLY A 36 -3.97 -19.03 -22.62
CA GLY A 36 -4.89 -20.03 -22.05
C GLY A 36 -4.22 -20.94 -21.02
N ALA A 37 -3.28 -20.42 -20.23
CA ALA A 37 -2.48 -21.18 -19.25
C ALA A 37 -2.56 -20.59 -17.84
N PHE A 38 -2.40 -21.42 -16.83
CA PHE A 38 -2.39 -21.09 -15.41
C PHE A 38 -0.96 -20.97 -14.86
N VAL A 39 -0.71 -19.89 -14.14
CA VAL A 39 0.61 -19.52 -13.60
C VAL A 39 0.50 -19.14 -12.12
N CYS A 40 1.62 -19.19 -11.40
CA CYS A 40 1.68 -18.70 -10.03
C CYS A 40 1.74 -17.16 -9.99
N ILE A 41 1.49 -16.58 -8.81
CA ILE A 41 1.52 -15.12 -8.62
C ILE A 41 2.86 -14.47 -9.00
N GLN A 42 3.99 -15.14 -8.76
CA GLN A 42 5.31 -14.62 -9.09
C GLN A 42 5.54 -14.54 -10.61
N CYS A 43 5.20 -15.60 -11.35
CA CYS A 43 5.25 -15.60 -12.82
C CYS A 43 4.24 -14.61 -13.40
N ALA A 44 3.04 -14.52 -12.83
CA ALA A 44 2.05 -13.52 -13.20
C ALA A 44 2.57 -12.08 -13.05
N GLY A 45 3.42 -11.80 -12.05
CA GLY A 45 4.14 -10.53 -11.90
C GLY A 45 5.01 -10.20 -13.11
N VAL A 46 5.85 -11.14 -13.54
CA VAL A 46 6.72 -10.97 -14.72
C VAL A 46 5.91 -10.81 -16.00
N HIS A 47 4.81 -11.55 -16.16
CA HIS A 47 3.92 -11.40 -17.31
C HIS A 47 3.33 -10.00 -17.46
N ARG A 48 3.10 -9.27 -16.35
CA ARG A 48 2.63 -7.87 -16.41
C ARG A 48 3.67 -6.96 -17.07
N ASN A 49 4.95 -7.22 -16.86
CA ASN A 49 6.05 -6.45 -17.44
C ASN A 49 6.18 -6.64 -18.96
N LEU A 50 5.61 -7.70 -19.53
CA LEU A 50 5.57 -7.90 -21.00
C LEU A 50 4.57 -6.95 -21.69
N GLY A 51 3.63 -6.38 -20.95
CA GLY A 51 2.56 -5.54 -21.47
C GLY A 51 1.36 -6.32 -22.04
N VAL A 52 0.20 -5.66 -22.00
CA VAL A 52 -1.13 -6.25 -22.33
C VAL A 52 -1.29 -6.69 -23.78
N LYS A 53 -0.42 -6.23 -24.68
CA LYS A 53 -0.38 -6.66 -26.09
C LYS A 53 0.25 -8.05 -26.25
N ILE A 54 1.15 -8.43 -25.34
CA ILE A 54 1.85 -9.72 -25.38
C ILE A 54 1.14 -10.72 -24.46
N SER A 55 0.87 -10.35 -23.21
CA SER A 55 0.23 -11.23 -22.25
C SER A 55 -0.77 -10.48 -21.38
N ARG A 56 -2.00 -11.00 -21.33
CA ARG A 56 -3.05 -10.52 -20.42
C ARG A 56 -3.20 -11.48 -19.26
N ILE A 57 -3.20 -10.94 -18.04
CA ILE A 57 -3.20 -11.71 -16.79
C ILE A 57 -4.48 -11.46 -16.01
N LYS A 58 -5.12 -12.52 -15.52
CA LYS A 58 -6.27 -12.47 -14.60
C LYS A 58 -6.08 -13.46 -13.44
N SER A 59 -6.53 -13.08 -12.25
CA SER A 59 -6.63 -13.96 -11.09
C SER A 59 -7.74 -14.97 -11.30
N VAL A 60 -7.49 -16.25 -10.97
CA VAL A 60 -8.52 -17.30 -11.04
C VAL A 60 -9.62 -17.07 -9.99
N HIS A 61 -9.25 -16.47 -8.84
CA HIS A 61 -10.15 -16.27 -7.71
C HIS A 61 -10.69 -14.84 -7.59
N MET A 62 -9.85 -13.82 -7.82
CA MET A 62 -10.18 -12.43 -7.50
C MET A 62 -10.85 -11.67 -8.65
N ASP A 63 -10.64 -12.10 -9.90
CA ASP A 63 -11.21 -11.40 -11.07
C ASP A 63 -12.54 -12.02 -11.50
N THR A 64 -13.38 -11.19 -12.12
CA THR A 64 -14.60 -11.65 -12.80
C THR A 64 -14.24 -12.17 -14.18
N TRP A 65 -14.78 -13.33 -14.57
CA TRP A 65 -14.50 -14.00 -15.85
C TRP A 65 -15.75 -14.07 -16.72
N SER A 66 -15.63 -13.69 -18.00
CA SER A 66 -16.67 -13.93 -18.99
C SER A 66 -16.64 -15.38 -19.49
N ALA A 67 -17.74 -15.85 -20.08
CA ALA A 67 -17.80 -17.19 -20.67
C ALA A 67 -16.75 -17.38 -21.78
N ASP A 68 -16.53 -16.35 -22.60
CA ASP A 68 -15.54 -16.37 -23.68
C ASP A 68 -14.11 -16.46 -23.13
N GLU A 69 -13.79 -15.73 -22.07
CA GLU A 69 -12.48 -15.81 -21.41
C GLU A 69 -12.24 -17.20 -20.80
N VAL A 70 -13.27 -17.82 -20.21
CA VAL A 70 -13.19 -19.21 -19.71
C VAL A 70 -12.97 -20.17 -20.87
N ALA A 71 -13.60 -19.95 -22.03
CA ALA A 71 -13.44 -20.77 -23.22
C ALA A 71 -12.00 -20.70 -23.77
N LEU A 72 -11.32 -19.55 -23.67
CA LEU A 72 -9.92 -19.37 -24.07
C LEU A 72 -8.91 -20.18 -23.23
N MET A 73 -9.29 -20.64 -22.04
CA MET A 73 -8.42 -21.45 -21.17
C MET A 73 -8.27 -22.88 -21.69
N LYS A 74 -7.15 -23.14 -22.38
CA LYS A 74 -6.77 -24.42 -23.00
C LYS A 74 -6.11 -25.39 -22.01
N GLY A 75 -5.49 -24.88 -20.95
CA GLY A 75 -4.77 -25.65 -19.95
C GLY A 75 -3.27 -25.72 -20.20
N ASN A 76 -2.51 -26.02 -19.14
CA ASN A 76 -1.06 -25.87 -19.11
C ASN A 76 -0.35 -26.84 -20.04
N ARG A 77 -0.80 -28.11 -20.11
CA ARG A 77 -0.27 -29.09 -21.05
C ARG A 77 -0.37 -28.60 -22.49
N ALA A 78 -1.55 -28.12 -22.89
CA ALA A 78 -1.80 -27.67 -24.25
C ALA A 78 -0.97 -26.42 -24.61
N ALA A 79 -0.85 -25.46 -23.67
CA ALA A 79 -0.04 -24.28 -23.87
C ALA A 79 1.46 -24.61 -23.98
N ASN A 80 1.98 -25.45 -23.07
CA ASN A 80 3.40 -25.81 -23.01
C ASN A 80 3.81 -26.73 -24.17
N ALA A 81 2.90 -27.55 -24.70
CA ALA A 81 3.16 -28.36 -25.90
C ALA A 81 3.58 -27.50 -27.13
N VAL A 82 3.21 -26.22 -27.13
CA VAL A 82 3.60 -25.25 -28.17
C VAL A 82 4.72 -24.33 -27.68
N LEU A 83 4.54 -23.71 -26.52
CA LEU A 83 5.40 -22.62 -26.03
C LEU A 83 6.63 -23.10 -25.28
N GLU A 84 6.76 -24.40 -25.02
CA GLU A 84 7.93 -25.00 -24.37
C GLU A 84 8.47 -26.20 -25.15
N LYS A 85 8.06 -26.38 -26.40
CA LYS A 85 8.33 -27.60 -27.19
C LYS A 85 9.82 -27.96 -27.23
N HIS A 86 10.70 -26.97 -27.33
CA HIS A 86 12.15 -27.17 -27.42
C HIS A 86 12.90 -26.63 -26.19
N VAL A 87 12.25 -26.48 -25.03
CA VAL A 87 12.93 -25.99 -23.83
C VAL A 87 13.79 -27.08 -23.18
N ALA A 88 15.03 -26.75 -22.82
CA ALA A 88 15.87 -27.65 -22.05
C ALA A 88 15.30 -27.85 -20.63
N PRO A 89 15.19 -29.10 -20.11
CA PRO A 89 14.66 -29.36 -18.77
C PRO A 89 15.40 -28.60 -17.66
N ALA A 90 16.72 -28.45 -17.79
CA ALA A 90 17.54 -27.70 -16.84
C ALA A 90 17.16 -26.21 -16.77
N VAL A 91 16.85 -25.58 -17.91
CA VAL A 91 16.39 -24.18 -17.97
C VAL A 91 15.07 -24.03 -17.24
N LYS A 92 14.12 -24.94 -17.46
CA LYS A 92 12.81 -24.91 -16.78
C LYS A 92 12.93 -25.14 -15.26
N ALA A 93 13.79 -26.05 -14.84
CA ALA A 93 14.03 -26.31 -13.41
C ALA A 93 14.67 -25.10 -12.70
N ALA A 94 15.47 -24.29 -13.41
CA ALA A 94 16.15 -23.13 -12.85
C ALA A 94 15.27 -21.87 -12.73
N VAL A 95 14.08 -21.84 -13.34
CA VAL A 95 13.19 -20.64 -13.39
C VAL A 95 12.95 -19.99 -12.03
N ASN A 96 12.84 -20.78 -10.94
CA ASN A 96 12.58 -20.24 -9.60
C ASN A 96 13.82 -19.90 -8.78
N GLN A 97 15.02 -20.15 -9.29
CA GLN A 97 16.25 -19.92 -8.53
C GLN A 97 16.60 -18.43 -8.42
N SER A 98 16.17 -17.60 -9.38
CA SER A 98 16.33 -16.15 -9.32
C SER A 98 15.24 -15.41 -10.09
N ASP A 99 14.99 -14.15 -9.73
CA ASP A 99 14.03 -13.30 -10.45
C ASP A 99 14.51 -13.00 -11.89
N GLY A 100 15.83 -12.89 -12.09
CA GLY A 100 16.44 -12.72 -13.41
C GLY A 100 16.20 -13.92 -14.32
N PHE A 101 16.32 -15.15 -13.79
CA PHE A 101 16.04 -16.36 -14.56
C PHE A 101 14.56 -16.46 -14.92
N ARG A 102 13.68 -16.12 -13.98
CA ARG A 102 12.24 -16.07 -14.22
C ARG A 102 11.88 -15.08 -15.32
N ALA A 103 12.45 -13.87 -15.27
CA ALA A 103 12.25 -12.84 -16.27
C ALA A 103 12.72 -13.27 -17.66
N ALA A 104 13.96 -13.75 -17.76
CA ALA A 104 14.54 -14.22 -19.02
C ALA A 104 13.73 -15.36 -19.63
N TYR A 105 13.33 -16.33 -18.82
CA TYR A 105 12.51 -17.46 -19.25
C TYR A 105 11.15 -17.03 -19.80
N ILE A 106 10.42 -16.20 -19.07
CA ILE A 106 9.07 -15.75 -19.46
C ILE A 106 9.14 -14.86 -20.71
N GLN A 107 10.16 -14.02 -20.83
CA GLN A 107 10.39 -13.21 -22.02
C GLN A 107 10.69 -14.09 -23.25
N ALA A 108 11.57 -15.09 -23.10
CA ALA A 108 11.88 -16.04 -24.17
C ALA A 108 10.66 -16.88 -24.58
N LYS A 109 9.86 -17.33 -23.61
CA LYS A 109 8.67 -18.15 -23.83
C LYS A 109 7.55 -17.40 -24.56
N TYR A 110 7.21 -16.19 -24.12
CA TYR A 110 5.99 -15.52 -24.57
C TYR A 110 6.20 -14.35 -25.51
N ALA A 111 7.24 -13.53 -25.27
CA ALA A 111 7.51 -12.36 -26.10
C ALA A 111 8.32 -12.75 -27.35
N ALA A 112 9.45 -13.45 -27.16
CA ALA A 112 10.30 -13.88 -28.26
C ALA A 112 9.84 -15.22 -28.90
N LYS A 113 9.06 -16.02 -28.17
CA LYS A 113 8.62 -17.37 -28.57
C LYS A 113 9.77 -18.31 -28.97
N THR A 114 10.94 -18.12 -28.37
CA THR A 114 12.18 -18.86 -28.70
C THR A 114 12.00 -20.36 -28.53
N PHE A 115 11.26 -20.82 -27.53
CA PHE A 115 11.06 -22.25 -27.26
C PHE A 115 10.09 -22.94 -28.23
N ALA A 116 9.38 -22.18 -29.07
CA ALA A 116 8.54 -22.73 -30.13
C ALA A 116 9.35 -23.14 -31.37
N SER A 117 10.55 -22.59 -31.57
CA SER A 117 11.52 -23.01 -32.60
C SER A 117 12.62 -23.91 -32.01
N PRO A 118 13.38 -24.64 -32.85
CA PRO A 118 14.54 -25.42 -32.41
C PRO A 118 15.60 -24.61 -31.66
N ASP A 119 15.66 -23.29 -31.86
CA ASP A 119 16.59 -22.37 -31.18
C ASP A 119 16.43 -22.41 -29.66
N GLY A 120 15.24 -22.77 -29.17
CA GLY A 120 14.96 -22.97 -27.75
C GLY A 120 15.88 -23.99 -27.08
N ALA A 121 16.38 -24.99 -27.81
CA ALA A 121 17.27 -26.00 -27.25
C ALA A 121 18.65 -25.43 -26.90
N ALA A 122 19.07 -24.36 -27.59
CA ALA A 122 20.33 -23.67 -27.35
C ALA A 122 20.20 -22.50 -26.36
N PHE A 123 18.99 -22.18 -25.90
CA PHE A 123 18.77 -21.07 -24.98
C PHE A 123 19.47 -21.31 -23.64
N GLN A 124 20.21 -20.29 -23.18
CA GLN A 124 20.88 -20.29 -21.89
C GLN A 124 20.33 -19.16 -21.02
N LEU A 125 20.13 -19.45 -19.75
CA LEU A 125 19.81 -18.43 -18.76
C LEU A 125 21.03 -17.53 -18.54
N PRO A 126 20.82 -16.24 -18.21
CA PRO A 126 21.92 -15.32 -17.96
C PRO A 126 22.81 -15.83 -16.81
N PRO A 127 24.12 -15.54 -16.79
CA PRO A 127 25.01 -15.96 -15.71
C PRO A 127 24.66 -15.27 -14.38
N THR A 128 24.70 -16.03 -13.28
CA THR A 128 24.52 -15.55 -11.90
C THR A 128 25.81 -14.96 -11.35
N ALA A 129 26.22 -13.76 -11.79
CA ALA A 129 27.22 -12.94 -11.07
C ALA A 129 27.20 -11.44 -11.46
N ALA A 130 27.33 -10.60 -10.42
CA ALA A 130 27.38 -9.14 -10.30
C ALA A 130 27.84 -8.22 -11.48
N ALA A 131 26.93 -7.28 -11.81
CA ALA A 131 27.12 -5.85 -12.20
C ALA A 131 27.72 -5.48 -13.59
N PRO A 132 27.62 -4.20 -14.03
CA PRO A 132 26.41 -3.50 -14.50
C PRO A 132 26.62 -2.89 -15.91
N LEU A 133 25.55 -2.58 -16.67
CA LEU A 133 25.60 -1.56 -17.75
C LEU A 133 24.19 -0.98 -18.03
N SER A 134 23.98 0.25 -17.52
CA SER A 134 23.22 1.42 -18.01
C SER A 134 21.99 1.21 -18.94
N SER A 135 20.81 1.81 -18.73
CA SER A 135 20.54 3.20 -18.31
C SER A 135 19.09 3.45 -17.79
N SER A 136 19.01 4.18 -16.67
CA SER A 136 17.89 5.02 -16.15
C SER A 136 16.71 4.36 -15.39
N PRO A 137 16.13 5.06 -14.38
CA PRO A 137 16.72 5.35 -13.07
C PRO A 137 16.07 4.50 -11.95
N SER A 138 16.87 4.30 -10.91
CA SER A 138 16.71 3.36 -9.80
C SER A 138 15.54 3.65 -8.84
N SER A 139 14.63 2.67 -8.71
CA SER A 139 13.91 2.39 -7.46
C SER A 139 14.78 1.48 -6.59
N SER A 140 15.27 1.99 -5.47
CA SER A 140 16.13 1.26 -4.52
C SER A 140 15.36 0.15 -3.78
N SER A 141 15.68 -1.09 -4.12
CA SER A 141 15.26 -2.28 -3.36
C SER A 141 16.20 -2.51 -2.17
N PHE A 142 15.70 -2.35 -0.95
CA PHE A 142 16.40 -2.72 0.28
C PHE A 142 16.54 -4.25 0.42
N SER A 143 17.77 -4.70 0.67
CA SER A 143 18.12 -6.09 1.01
C SER A 143 17.51 -6.47 2.37
N LYS A 144 16.55 -7.41 2.39
CA LYS A 144 15.99 -7.99 3.62
C LYS A 144 17.04 -8.90 4.28
N ARG A 145 17.60 -8.46 5.41
CA ARG A 145 18.19 -9.37 6.41
C ARG A 145 17.04 -10.11 7.10
N ASN A 146 17.16 -11.42 7.10
CA ASN A 146 16.20 -12.35 7.68
C ASN A 146 16.30 -12.25 9.21
N ASN A 147 15.30 -11.65 9.86
CA ASN A 147 15.10 -11.78 11.30
C ASN A 147 13.61 -11.99 11.55
N GLY A 148 13.29 -13.03 12.32
CA GLY A 148 11.93 -13.49 12.59
C GLY A 148 11.09 -12.45 13.33
N MET A 149 10.36 -11.65 12.58
CA MET A 149 9.09 -11.02 12.97
C MET A 149 8.35 -10.81 11.65
N SER A 150 7.16 -11.40 11.50
CA SER A 150 6.43 -11.45 10.23
C SER A 150 6.18 -10.04 9.68
N SER A 151 7.01 -9.62 8.72
CA SER A 151 6.72 -8.45 7.90
C SER A 151 5.48 -8.80 7.08
N VAL A 152 4.32 -8.26 7.45
CA VAL A 152 3.12 -8.33 6.63
C VAL A 152 3.49 -7.74 5.27
N ASP A 153 3.57 -8.58 4.23
CA ASP A 153 3.68 -8.12 2.84
C ASP A 153 2.45 -7.28 2.55
N VAL A 154 2.59 -5.95 2.65
CA VAL A 154 1.53 -4.94 2.47
C VAL A 154 0.86 -5.06 1.08
N ALA A 155 1.47 -5.78 0.14
CA ALA A 155 1.07 -5.84 -1.27
C ALA A 155 0.14 -7.01 -1.67
N LYS A 156 -0.28 -7.90 -0.76
CA LYS A 156 -1.06 -9.12 -1.14
C LYS A 156 -2.58 -9.00 -1.02
N ARG A 157 -3.11 -7.95 -0.39
CA ARG A 157 -4.55 -7.75 -0.15
C ARG A 157 -4.96 -6.32 -0.45
N PHE A 158 -6.17 -6.17 -0.99
CA PHE A 158 -6.74 -4.86 -1.29
C PHE A 158 -7.01 -4.03 -0.03
N VAL A 159 -7.48 -4.68 1.03
CA VAL A 159 -7.57 -4.14 2.39
C VAL A 159 -7.01 -5.18 3.35
N ASN A 160 -6.09 -4.78 4.22
CA ASN A 160 -5.51 -5.69 5.21
C ASN A 160 -6.51 -6.03 6.31
N TYR A 161 -7.28 -5.03 6.76
CA TYR A 161 -8.28 -5.16 7.80
C TYR A 161 -9.28 -3.98 7.78
N PHE A 162 -10.46 -4.23 8.31
CA PHE A 162 -11.47 -3.26 8.73
C PHE A 162 -11.58 -3.35 10.25
N VAL A 163 -11.67 -2.21 10.93
CA VAL A 163 -11.83 -2.15 12.39
C VAL A 163 -13.00 -1.24 12.75
N VAL A 164 -13.82 -1.68 13.69
CA VAL A 164 -14.82 -0.83 14.35
C VAL A 164 -14.19 -0.37 15.65
N VAL A 165 -14.02 0.94 15.80
CA VAL A 165 -13.47 1.54 17.01
C VAL A 165 -14.60 2.29 17.71
N GLY A 166 -14.68 2.16 19.03
CA GLY A 166 -15.66 2.87 19.82
C GLY A 166 -15.20 3.05 21.26
N ARG A 167 -16.18 3.29 22.13
CA ARG A 167 -15.96 3.69 23.51
C ARG A 167 -15.41 2.56 24.38
N GLY A 168 -14.21 2.76 24.93
CA GLY A 168 -13.61 1.92 25.94
C GLY A 168 -13.81 2.43 27.37
N SER A 169 -12.78 2.27 28.20
CA SER A 169 -12.75 2.72 29.59
C SER A 169 -12.89 4.24 29.71
N SER A 170 -13.56 4.70 30.76
CA SER A 170 -13.69 6.12 31.08
C SER A 170 -12.38 6.64 31.67
N LEU A 171 -11.91 7.75 31.13
CA LEU A 171 -10.80 8.54 31.65
C LEU A 171 -11.42 9.65 32.50
N LYS A 172 -11.38 9.50 33.82
CA LYS A 172 -11.85 10.55 34.73
C LYS A 172 -10.85 11.69 34.73
N HIS A 173 -11.16 12.76 34.01
CA HIS A 173 -10.55 14.07 34.22
C HIS A 173 -11.56 15.01 34.87
N THR A 174 -11.07 15.97 35.66
CA THR A 174 -11.89 17.02 36.28
C THR A 174 -12.51 17.90 35.19
N GLY A 175 -13.81 17.74 34.93
CA GLY A 175 -14.59 18.61 34.05
C GLY A 175 -15.29 17.89 32.91
N ASP A 176 -14.54 17.12 32.10
CA ASP A 176 -15.07 16.44 30.90
C ASP A 176 -14.90 14.91 30.97
N ILE A 177 -15.99 14.18 30.72
CA ILE A 177 -15.96 12.71 30.63
C ILE A 177 -15.37 12.32 29.28
N GLN A 178 -14.12 11.86 29.30
CA GLN A 178 -13.42 11.31 28.15
C GLN A 178 -13.41 9.77 28.19
N PHE A 179 -13.30 9.14 27.02
CA PHE A 179 -13.15 7.70 26.90
C PHE A 179 -11.97 7.32 26.02
N GLN A 180 -11.32 6.21 26.38
CA GLN A 180 -10.25 5.65 25.57
C GLN A 180 -10.84 4.94 24.34
N PRO A 181 -10.40 5.28 23.12
CA PRO A 181 -10.81 4.55 21.92
C PRO A 181 -10.34 3.09 21.98
N THR A 182 -11.26 2.15 21.74
CA THR A 182 -10.99 0.71 21.80
C THR A 182 -11.59 0.00 20.59
N ILE A 183 -10.92 -1.03 20.09
CA ILE A 183 -11.41 -1.85 18.98
C ILE A 183 -12.56 -2.71 19.50
N LEU A 184 -13.75 -2.53 18.92
CA LEU A 184 -14.96 -3.29 19.24
C LEU A 184 -15.11 -4.52 18.34
N ASP A 185 -14.71 -4.38 17.07
CA ASP A 185 -14.82 -5.44 16.07
C ASP A 185 -13.73 -5.28 15.00
N SER A 186 -13.40 -6.36 14.30
CA SER A 186 -12.43 -6.35 13.21
C SER A 186 -12.68 -7.45 12.19
N TYR A 187 -12.44 -7.13 10.92
CA TYR A 187 -12.46 -8.09 9.82
C TYR A 187 -11.15 -8.00 9.00
N PRO A 188 -10.48 -9.13 8.68
CA PRO A 188 -10.77 -10.48 9.17
C PRO A 188 -10.57 -10.57 10.69
N GLU A 189 -11.22 -11.53 11.34
CA GLU A 189 -10.96 -11.86 12.74
C GLU A 189 -9.45 -12.06 12.92
N THR A 190 -8.89 -11.35 13.92
CA THR A 190 -7.45 -11.12 14.11
C THR A 190 -6.58 -12.29 13.66
N LEU A 191 -5.90 -12.11 12.53
CA LEU A 191 -5.06 -13.14 11.95
C LEU A 191 -3.72 -13.20 12.68
N ALA A 192 -3.32 -14.39 13.13
CA ALA A 192 -2.08 -14.59 13.90
C ALA A 192 -0.81 -14.17 13.14
N ASP A 193 -0.84 -14.19 11.81
CA ASP A 193 0.28 -13.79 10.94
C ASP A 193 0.31 -12.29 10.61
N ALA A 194 -0.76 -11.54 10.91
CA ALA A 194 -0.89 -10.12 10.60
C ALA A 194 -1.72 -9.39 11.68
N PRO A 195 -1.14 -9.09 12.85
CA PRO A 195 -1.83 -8.38 13.91
C PRO A 195 -2.21 -6.96 13.47
N LEU A 196 -3.30 -6.43 14.05
CA LEU A 196 -3.68 -5.03 13.88
C LEU A 196 -2.56 -4.13 14.41
N PRO A 197 -2.22 -3.02 13.72
CA PRO A 197 -1.22 -2.11 14.21
C PRO A 197 -1.57 -1.56 15.59
N PRO A 198 -0.55 -1.43 16.46
CA PRO A 198 -0.76 -0.81 17.76
C PRO A 198 -1.25 0.63 17.56
N HIS A 199 -2.02 1.12 18.52
CA HIS A 199 -2.57 2.48 18.54
C HIS A 199 -3.55 2.84 17.41
N ILE A 200 -3.96 1.91 16.54
CA ILE A 200 -4.91 2.20 15.46
C ILE A 200 -6.19 2.91 15.94
N ALA A 201 -6.68 2.55 17.13
CA ALA A 201 -7.84 3.18 17.74
C ALA A 201 -7.61 4.67 18.09
N GLN A 202 -6.39 5.02 18.50
CA GLN A 202 -6.00 6.41 18.80
C GLN A 202 -5.91 7.25 17.53
N PHE A 203 -5.48 6.67 16.41
CA PHE A 203 -5.49 7.36 15.12
C PHE A 203 -6.89 7.50 14.52
N ALA A 204 -7.79 6.56 14.82
CA ALA A 204 -9.20 6.68 14.43
C ALA A 204 -9.92 7.80 15.21
N PHE A 205 -9.49 8.07 16.44
CA PHE A 205 -10.00 9.13 17.32
C PHE A 205 -8.83 9.93 17.94
N PRO A 206 -8.18 10.82 17.17
CA PRO A 206 -6.96 11.50 17.59
C PRO A 206 -7.16 12.38 18.83
N GLU A 207 -8.34 13.00 18.97
CA GLU A 207 -8.73 13.84 20.12
C GLU A 207 -9.48 13.04 21.21
N ARG A 208 -9.38 11.71 21.21
CA ARG A 208 -10.15 10.79 22.06
C ARG A 208 -11.66 10.88 21.82
N LEU A 209 -12.44 10.17 22.64
CA LEU A 209 -13.90 10.19 22.60
C LEU A 209 -14.44 11.08 23.73
N THR A 210 -15.18 12.11 23.37
CA THR A 210 -15.81 13.07 24.30
C THR A 210 -17.32 13.05 24.14
N LEU A 211 -18.07 13.13 25.23
CA LEU A 211 -19.51 13.32 25.15
C LEU A 211 -19.83 14.73 24.64
N SER A 212 -20.73 14.83 23.67
CA SER A 212 -21.27 16.10 23.21
C SER A 212 -22.76 16.20 23.55
N ALA A 213 -23.17 17.32 24.13
CA ALA A 213 -24.59 17.64 24.33
C ALA A 213 -25.29 18.06 23.03
N THR A 214 -24.51 18.31 21.96
CA THR A 214 -25.00 18.72 20.64
C THR A 214 -24.61 17.68 19.59
N PHE A 215 -25.49 17.47 18.61
CA PHE A 215 -25.18 16.61 17.47
C PHE A 215 -23.99 17.20 16.70
N ARG A 216 -23.03 16.35 16.34
CA ARG A 216 -21.92 16.68 15.45
C ARG A 216 -22.08 15.84 14.20
N GLU A 217 -21.84 16.40 13.03
CA GLU A 217 -21.91 15.63 11.79
C GLU A 217 -20.73 14.65 11.67
N PRO A 218 -20.94 13.46 11.08
CA PRO A 218 -19.85 12.52 10.84
C PRO A 218 -18.80 13.13 9.91
N THR A 219 -17.53 12.98 10.27
CA THR A 219 -16.41 13.46 9.44
C THR A 219 -15.54 12.31 8.97
N PHE A 220 -15.19 12.35 7.69
CA PHE A 220 -14.24 11.42 7.08
C PHE A 220 -12.85 12.06 7.03
N PHE A 221 -11.85 11.30 7.46
CA PHE A 221 -10.46 11.70 7.28
C PHE A 221 -9.59 10.48 7.08
N SER A 222 -8.46 10.66 6.39
CA SER A 222 -7.45 9.62 6.25
C SER A 222 -6.29 9.87 7.18
N PHE A 223 -5.65 8.82 7.70
CA PHE A 223 -4.41 8.90 8.45
C PHE A 223 -3.40 7.87 7.93
N VAL A 224 -2.12 8.05 8.28
CA VAL A 224 -1.03 7.19 7.83
C VAL A 224 -0.32 6.60 9.04
N LEU A 225 -0.10 5.28 9.00
CA LEU A 225 0.79 4.58 9.91
C LEU A 225 2.03 4.14 9.15
N THR A 226 3.20 4.35 9.73
CA THR A 226 4.48 3.94 9.12
C THR A 226 4.96 2.67 9.81
N ASN A 227 5.22 1.61 9.02
CA ASN A 227 5.74 0.37 9.58
C ASN A 227 7.27 0.42 9.76
N VAL A 228 7.85 -0.64 10.34
CA VAL A 228 9.31 -0.75 10.58
C VAL A 228 10.17 -0.69 9.32
N SER A 229 9.60 -0.91 8.14
CA SER A 229 10.29 -0.79 6.85
C SER A 229 10.15 0.59 6.21
N GLY A 230 9.51 1.56 6.89
CA GLY A 230 9.23 2.88 6.33
C GLY A 230 8.05 2.91 5.34
N ALA A 231 7.37 1.78 5.12
CA ALA A 231 6.23 1.73 4.24
C ALA A 231 5.00 2.36 4.91
N LYS A 232 4.35 3.26 4.16
CA LYS A 232 3.14 3.97 4.57
C LYS A 232 1.92 3.07 4.43
N ILE A 233 1.11 3.03 5.49
CA ILE A 233 -0.17 2.33 5.55
C ILE A 233 -1.26 3.39 5.65
N TYR A 234 -2.01 3.59 4.56
CA TYR A 234 -3.11 4.54 4.49
C TYR A 234 -4.38 3.94 5.10
N ARG A 235 -5.10 4.76 5.87
CA ARG A 235 -6.35 4.40 6.55
C ARG A 235 -7.37 5.50 6.37
N LEU A 236 -8.64 5.11 6.34
CA LEU A 236 -9.80 6.00 6.37
C LEU A 236 -10.52 5.78 7.70
N SER A 237 -10.83 6.87 8.37
CA SER A 237 -11.59 6.89 9.62
C SER A 237 -12.88 7.68 9.43
N LEU A 238 -13.91 7.23 10.13
CA LEU A 238 -15.15 7.97 10.37
C LEU A 238 -15.22 8.25 11.87
N SER A 239 -15.23 9.53 12.26
CA SER A 239 -15.43 9.96 13.65
C SER A 239 -16.89 10.37 13.90
N GLU A 240 -17.38 10.17 15.12
CA GLU A 240 -18.80 10.15 15.53
C GLU A 240 -19.73 11.22 14.93
N ALA A 241 -20.91 10.75 14.53
CA ALA A 241 -22.22 11.11 15.07
C ALA A 241 -22.95 9.81 15.52
N PRO A 242 -24.00 9.85 16.37
CA PRO A 242 -24.60 8.65 16.99
C PRO A 242 -25.37 7.79 15.96
N LEU A 243 -24.98 6.50 15.85
CA LEU A 243 -25.60 5.28 15.27
C LEU A 243 -26.85 5.41 14.34
N PRO A 244 -26.98 4.63 13.24
CA PRO A 244 -26.59 3.22 13.11
C PRO A 244 -25.70 2.90 11.88
N LEU A 245 -25.09 1.72 11.92
CA LEU A 245 -24.28 1.12 10.86
C LEU A 245 -24.99 1.13 9.50
N GLU A 246 -24.61 2.04 8.62
CA GLU A 246 -24.79 1.89 7.18
C GLU A 246 -23.43 1.83 6.49
N ARG A 247 -23.14 0.61 6.04
CA ARG A 247 -21.98 0.18 5.24
C ARG A 247 -21.59 1.19 4.17
N TYR A 248 -20.40 1.79 4.23
CA TYR A 248 -19.75 2.30 3.02
C TYR A 248 -18.23 2.12 3.03
N VAL A 249 -17.75 1.72 1.85
CA VAL A 249 -16.39 1.31 1.47
C VAL A 249 -15.60 2.53 1.03
N ALA A 250 -14.32 2.65 1.39
CA ALA A 250 -13.39 3.43 0.59
C ALA A 250 -11.95 2.90 0.66
N ASN A 251 -11.36 2.85 -0.52
CA ASN A 251 -10.04 2.30 -0.88
C ASN A 251 -8.99 3.39 -0.85
N PHE A 252 -7.72 3.02 -0.74
CA PHE A 252 -6.65 3.81 -1.35
C PHE A 252 -5.53 2.92 -1.92
N VAL A 253 -5.36 3.07 -3.24
CA VAL A 253 -4.36 2.44 -4.11
C VAL A 253 -2.98 3.02 -3.77
N SER A 254 -1.90 2.30 -4.05
CA SER A 254 -0.52 2.80 -3.93
C SER A 254 -0.21 4.02 -4.83
N GLU A 255 -1.10 4.36 -5.76
CA GLU A 255 -1.03 5.52 -6.65
C GLU A 255 -2.42 6.16 -6.75
N ILE A 256 -2.71 7.11 -5.86
CA ILE A 256 -3.81 8.05 -6.08
C ILE A 256 -3.18 9.28 -6.72
N PRO A 257 -3.73 9.82 -7.82
CA PRO A 257 -3.30 11.13 -8.29
C PRO A 257 -3.48 12.13 -7.15
N VAL A 258 -2.38 12.73 -6.72
CA VAL A 258 -2.39 13.71 -5.62
C VAL A 258 -3.19 14.91 -6.07
N ASN A 259 -4.26 15.21 -5.34
CA ASN A 259 -5.11 16.36 -5.62
C ASN A 259 -4.54 17.58 -4.91
N PHE A 260 -3.90 18.49 -5.65
CA PHE A 260 -3.34 19.73 -5.11
C PHE A 260 -4.39 20.80 -4.78
N ARG A 261 -5.65 20.63 -5.20
CA ARG A 261 -6.71 21.63 -4.99
C ARG A 261 -6.89 22.01 -3.51
N PRO A 262 -6.97 21.08 -2.54
CA PRO A 262 -7.12 21.43 -1.13
C PRO A 262 -5.94 22.25 -0.59
N LEU A 263 -4.71 21.99 -1.06
CA LEU A 263 -3.52 22.77 -0.68
C LEU A 263 -3.68 24.24 -1.09
N PHE A 264 -3.96 24.50 -2.37
CA PHE A 264 -4.09 25.86 -2.89
C PHE A 264 -5.41 26.56 -2.53
N GLN A 265 -6.39 25.83 -1.98
CA GLN A 265 -7.59 26.42 -1.37
C GLN A 265 -7.33 26.91 0.06
N MET A 266 -6.31 26.37 0.73
CA MET A 266 -6.04 26.62 2.15
C MET A 266 -4.82 27.51 2.36
N LEU A 267 -3.80 27.36 1.51
CA LEU A 267 -2.59 28.16 1.55
C LEU A 267 -2.43 28.96 0.27
N ASP A 268 -2.04 30.22 0.42
CA ASP A 268 -1.54 31.02 -0.71
C ASP A 268 -0.16 30.53 -1.18
N LEU A 269 0.26 31.02 -2.34
CA LEU A 269 1.52 30.60 -2.96
C LEU A 269 2.75 30.91 -2.09
N ASN A 270 2.75 32.02 -1.34
CA ASN A 270 3.90 32.39 -0.51
C ASN A 270 4.06 31.42 0.65
N ASN A 271 2.95 31.07 1.32
CA ASN A 271 2.96 30.10 2.40
C ASN A 271 3.28 28.70 1.89
N VAL A 272 2.77 28.30 0.71
CA VAL A 272 3.16 27.03 0.08
C VAL A 272 4.67 26.98 -0.16
N LEU A 273 5.27 28.05 -0.71
CA LEU A 273 6.71 28.13 -0.96
C LEU A 273 7.53 28.11 0.35
N ALA A 274 7.05 28.76 1.40
CA ALA A 274 7.69 28.73 2.71
C ALA A 274 7.73 27.30 3.27
N VAL A 275 6.58 26.62 3.30
CA VAL A 275 6.49 25.22 3.77
C VAL A 275 7.32 24.29 2.90
N PHE A 276 7.27 24.44 1.57
CA PHE A 276 8.07 23.67 0.64
C PHE A 276 9.59 23.85 0.90
N THR A 277 10.02 25.08 1.20
CA THR A 277 11.41 25.36 1.56
C THR A 277 11.80 24.69 2.87
N CYS A 278 10.95 24.74 3.89
CA CYS A 278 11.18 24.02 5.15
C CYS A 278 11.32 22.50 4.92
N LEU A 279 10.52 21.92 4.03
CA LEU A 279 10.61 20.50 3.69
C LEU A 279 11.90 20.18 2.90
N LEU A 280 12.34 21.04 1.98
CA LEU A 280 13.62 20.84 1.30
C LEU A 280 14.82 20.93 2.24
N LEU A 281 14.69 21.70 3.32
CA LEU A 281 15.71 21.86 4.36
C LEU A 281 15.58 20.83 5.50
N GLU A 282 14.70 19.85 5.35
CA GLU A 282 14.43 18.82 6.37
C GLU A 282 14.12 19.42 7.76
N GLN A 283 13.34 20.51 7.80
CA GLN A 283 12.90 21.11 9.06
C GLN A 283 11.74 20.36 9.70
N LYS A 284 11.49 20.65 10.98
CA LYS A 284 10.31 20.17 11.72
C LYS A 284 9.09 20.99 11.32
N VAL A 285 8.14 20.39 10.62
CA VAL A 285 6.93 21.06 10.12
C VAL A 285 5.68 20.44 10.75
N ALA A 286 4.86 21.27 11.38
CA ALA A 286 3.58 20.87 11.98
C ALA A 286 2.42 21.61 11.31
N LEU A 287 1.59 20.91 10.55
CA LEU A 287 0.34 21.42 9.99
C LEU A 287 -0.74 21.45 11.09
N CYS A 288 -1.52 22.52 11.15
CA CYS A 288 -2.56 22.70 12.16
C CYS A 288 -3.89 23.06 11.50
N SER A 289 -4.96 22.35 11.86
CA SER A 289 -6.33 22.70 11.47
C SER A 289 -7.35 22.15 12.46
N LYS A 290 -8.49 22.83 12.60
CA LYS A 290 -9.69 22.29 13.26
C LYS A 290 -10.36 21.16 12.46
N HIS A 291 -10.03 21.02 11.17
CA HIS A 291 -10.61 20.05 10.26
C HIS A 291 -9.60 18.94 9.92
N LEU A 292 -9.67 17.81 10.63
CA LEU A 292 -8.76 16.68 10.39
C LEU A 292 -8.75 16.16 8.94
N SER A 293 -9.88 16.32 8.23
CA SER A 293 -10.06 15.91 6.84
C SER A 293 -9.13 16.62 5.86
N VAL A 294 -8.62 17.82 6.21
CA VAL A 294 -7.72 18.58 5.33
C VAL A 294 -6.24 18.25 5.54
N LEU A 295 -5.87 17.76 6.73
CA LEU A 295 -4.46 17.58 7.11
C LEU A 295 -3.73 16.60 6.17
N THR A 296 -4.29 15.40 5.97
CA THR A 296 -3.65 14.39 5.11
C THR A 296 -3.59 14.77 3.64
N PRO A 297 -4.68 15.25 2.98
CA PRO A 297 -4.59 15.71 1.59
C PRO A 297 -3.55 16.81 1.36
N ILE A 298 -3.43 17.75 2.30
CA ILE A 298 -2.46 18.84 2.23
C ILE A 298 -1.03 18.30 2.42
N ALA A 299 -0.82 17.43 3.41
CA ALA A 299 0.48 16.82 3.67
C ALA A 299 0.97 15.93 2.51
N GLU A 300 0.07 15.18 1.86
CA GLU A 300 0.38 14.41 0.64
C GLU A 300 0.69 15.34 -0.55
N SER A 301 -0.06 16.45 -0.70
CA SER A 301 0.22 17.47 -1.73
C SER A 301 1.61 18.07 -1.56
N LEU A 302 1.98 18.44 -0.34
CA LEU A 302 3.30 18.98 -0.04
C LEU A 302 4.43 17.98 -0.31
N GLN A 303 4.26 16.70 0.02
CA GLN A 303 5.23 15.66 -0.34
C GLN A 303 5.34 15.46 -1.84
N ALA A 304 4.22 15.51 -2.57
CA ALA A 304 4.23 15.36 -4.01
C ALA A 304 4.97 16.51 -4.73
N LEU A 305 4.96 17.72 -4.15
CA LEU A 305 5.77 18.84 -4.67
C LEU A 305 7.28 18.58 -4.59
N LEU A 306 7.75 17.68 -3.70
CA LEU A 306 9.17 17.35 -3.57
C LEU A 306 9.70 16.52 -4.74
N PHE A 307 8.82 16.00 -5.62
CA PHE A 307 9.24 15.18 -6.76
C PHE A 307 10.40 15.83 -7.55
N PRO A 308 11.47 15.09 -7.88
CA PRO A 308 11.65 13.63 -7.75
C PRO A 308 12.19 13.15 -6.39
N LEU A 309 12.33 14.05 -5.41
CA LEU A 309 12.76 13.72 -4.05
C LEU A 309 11.60 13.12 -3.25
N TYR A 310 11.95 12.38 -2.19
CA TYR A 310 11.01 11.80 -1.25
C TYR A 310 11.36 12.24 0.16
N TRP A 311 10.37 12.68 0.92
CA TRP A 311 10.53 12.98 2.34
C TRP A 311 11.04 11.75 3.11
N GLN A 312 12.17 11.91 3.82
CA GLN A 312 12.80 10.83 4.60
C GLN A 312 12.57 10.97 6.11
N GLY A 313 12.11 12.14 6.57
CA GLY A 313 11.81 12.39 7.99
C GLY A 313 10.56 11.65 8.47
N ALA A 314 10.23 11.81 9.75
CA ALA A 314 9.00 11.26 10.30
C ALA A 314 7.78 11.87 9.58
N TYR A 315 6.81 11.04 9.21
CA TYR A 315 5.61 11.48 8.51
C TYR A 315 4.36 10.97 9.22
N ILE A 316 3.60 11.89 9.82
CA ILE A 316 2.41 11.57 10.61
C ILE A 316 1.33 12.64 10.31
N PRO A 317 0.60 12.53 9.20
CA PRO A 317 -0.28 13.60 8.73
C PRO A 317 -1.44 13.89 9.69
N ILE A 318 -1.75 12.97 10.62
CA ILE A 318 -2.62 13.21 11.77
C ILE A 318 -1.98 12.56 12.99
N LEU A 319 -1.51 13.38 13.93
CA LEU A 319 -0.87 13.00 15.17
C LEU A 319 -1.92 13.04 16.31
N PRO A 320 -2.25 11.90 16.94
CA PRO A 320 -3.16 11.85 18.08
C PRO A 320 -2.65 12.67 19.28
N SER A 321 -3.57 13.23 20.08
CA SER A 321 -3.19 14.03 21.26
C SER A 321 -2.40 13.22 22.30
N SER A 322 -2.56 11.89 22.33
CA SER A 322 -1.79 10.99 23.20
C SER A 322 -0.33 10.79 22.78
N LEU A 323 0.07 11.26 21.59
CA LEU A 323 1.41 11.11 21.03
C LEU A 323 2.07 12.47 20.75
N LEU A 324 1.58 13.55 21.37
CA LEU A 324 2.09 14.91 21.14
C LEU A 324 3.56 15.10 21.53
N ASP A 325 4.10 14.26 22.41
CA ASP A 325 5.51 14.23 22.78
C ASP A 325 6.44 14.05 21.56
N ILE A 326 5.92 13.53 20.44
CA ILE A 326 6.65 13.43 19.16
C ILE A 326 7.07 14.80 18.61
N ILE A 327 6.37 15.89 18.96
CA ILE A 327 6.72 17.25 18.53
C ILE A 327 8.10 17.66 19.05
N ASP A 328 8.50 17.16 20.22
CA ASP A 328 9.80 17.46 20.82
C ASP A 328 10.94 16.59 20.25
N ALA A 329 10.63 15.70 19.29
CA ALA A 329 11.63 14.82 18.70
C ALA A 329 12.74 15.63 18.01
N PRO A 330 14.02 15.23 18.14
CA PRO A 330 15.16 15.97 17.59
C PRO A 330 15.35 15.75 16.08
N VAL A 331 14.45 15.01 15.43
CA VAL A 331 14.55 14.61 14.02
C VAL A 331 13.58 15.41 13.16
N PRO A 332 13.86 15.57 11.85
CA PRO A 332 12.93 16.15 10.90
C PRO A 332 11.59 15.42 10.91
N PHE A 333 10.50 16.18 10.86
CA PHE A 333 9.16 15.61 10.74
C PHE A 333 8.22 16.49 9.91
N LEU A 334 7.23 15.84 9.29
CA LEU A 334 6.04 16.47 8.74
C LEU A 334 4.84 15.82 9.44
N VAL A 335 4.21 16.56 10.34
CA VAL A 335 3.06 16.08 11.12
C VAL A 335 1.86 16.98 10.97
N GLY A 336 0.66 16.45 11.19
CA GLY A 336 -0.56 17.26 11.32
C GLY A 336 -1.16 17.11 12.71
N VAL A 337 -1.55 18.22 13.33
CA VAL A 337 -2.16 18.27 14.66
C VAL A 337 -3.46 19.05 14.61
N HIS A 338 -4.37 18.74 15.54
CA HIS A 338 -5.58 19.55 15.71
C HIS A 338 -5.22 20.93 16.25
N SER A 339 -5.96 21.97 15.85
CA SER A 339 -5.69 23.36 16.21
C SER A 339 -5.77 23.66 17.71
N THR A 340 -6.41 22.80 18.51
CA THR A 340 -6.38 22.86 19.98
C THR A 340 -4.96 22.89 20.52
N TYR A 341 -4.02 22.18 19.88
CA TYR A 341 -2.61 22.18 20.26
C TYR A 341 -2.00 23.59 20.28
N LEU A 342 -2.33 24.42 19.29
CA LEU A 342 -1.84 25.81 19.23
C LEU A 342 -2.38 26.69 20.36
N ALA A 343 -3.52 26.32 20.96
CA ALA A 343 -4.19 27.08 22.01
C ALA A 343 -3.73 26.67 23.42
N THR A 344 -3.41 25.39 23.64
CA THR A 344 -3.03 24.86 24.96
C THR A 344 -1.54 24.94 25.26
N SER A 345 -0.67 25.01 24.25
CA SER A 345 0.77 24.95 24.45
C SER A 345 1.35 26.32 24.81
N ASN A 346 2.00 26.41 25.97
CA ASN A 346 3.03 27.42 26.22
C ASN A 346 4.17 27.14 25.23
N ARG A 347 4.18 27.84 24.09
CA ARG A 347 5.11 27.68 22.95
C ARG A 347 6.61 27.74 23.31
N SER A 348 6.93 28.01 24.57
CA SER A 348 8.26 28.29 25.10
C SER A 348 9.25 27.12 25.00
N SER A 349 8.83 25.89 24.67
CA SER A 349 9.73 24.72 24.53
C SER A 349 9.99 24.25 23.10
N ALA A 350 9.12 24.57 22.13
CA ALA A 350 9.19 24.06 20.75
C ALA A 350 9.84 25.07 19.79
N SER A 351 11.01 25.60 20.15
CA SER A 351 11.67 26.74 19.46
C SER A 351 12.14 26.46 18.03
N ASP A 352 12.02 25.22 17.54
CA ASP A 352 12.52 24.81 16.23
C ASP A 352 11.47 24.14 15.32
N VAL A 353 10.17 24.26 15.67
CA VAL A 353 9.07 23.69 14.90
C VAL A 353 8.35 24.77 14.09
N PHE A 354 8.31 24.58 12.78
CA PHE A 354 7.59 25.43 11.85
C PHE A 354 6.10 25.06 11.83
N PHE A 355 5.29 25.80 12.56
CA PHE A 355 3.84 25.57 12.64
C PHE A 355 3.10 26.25 11.49
N VAL A 356 2.23 25.52 10.81
CA VAL A 356 1.43 26.01 9.68
C VAL A 356 -0.05 25.97 10.05
N ASP A 357 -0.62 27.13 10.33
CA ASP A 357 -2.04 27.30 10.65
C ASP A 357 -2.84 27.39 9.33
N LEU A 358 -3.36 26.24 8.91
CA LEU A 358 -4.09 26.10 7.65
C LEU A 358 -5.41 26.87 7.67
N ASP A 359 -6.05 26.99 8.84
CA ASP A 359 -7.35 27.65 8.97
C ASP A 359 -7.26 29.17 8.73
N HIS A 360 -6.06 29.75 8.92
CA HIS A 360 -5.81 31.19 8.81
C HIS A 360 -4.78 31.56 7.74
N ASN A 361 -4.34 30.60 6.92
CA ASN A 361 -3.32 30.80 5.89
C ASN A 361 -2.09 31.56 6.42
N ARG A 362 -1.46 31.03 7.47
CA ARG A 362 -0.24 31.61 8.06
C ARG A 362 0.66 30.53 8.64
N TYR A 363 1.94 30.84 8.75
CA TYR A 363 2.85 30.06 9.57
C TYR A 363 3.28 30.86 10.80
N LEU A 364 3.73 30.14 11.81
CA LEU A 364 4.19 30.67 13.09
C LEU A 364 5.64 30.19 13.25
N LEU A 365 6.53 31.16 13.47
CA LEU A 365 7.94 30.94 13.78
C LEU A 365 8.15 30.79 15.28
#